data_AF-A0A8S3A0N4-F1
#
_entry.id   AF-A0A8S3A0N4-F1
#
_cell.length_a   1.000
_cell.length_b   1.000
_cell.length_c   1.000
_cell.angle_alpha   90.00
_cell.angle_beta   90.00
_cell.angle_gamma   90.00
#
_symmetry.space_group_name_H-M   'P 1'
#
loop_
_entity.id
_entity.type
_entity.pdbx_description
1 polymer ?
#
loop_
_entity_poly.entity_id
_entity_poly.type
_entity_poly.pdbx_seq_one_letter_code
_entity_poly.pdbx_strand_id
1 'polypeptide(L)' 'MHTHIPQNKVIKSALLNAGYRVSTSHARQDSIKTNAPHHVIWDIMRAF' A
#
# COMPACT_ATOMS: atom_id res chain seq x y z
N MET A 1 -13.05 -8.98 18.24
CA MET A 1 -13.17 -8.30 16.93
C MET A 1 -11.78 -8.15 16.34
N HIS A 2 -11.41 -8.98 15.36
CA HIS A 2 -10.08 -8.91 14.72
C HIS A 2 -10.17 -7.97 13.52
N THR A 3 -9.84 -6.69 13.72
CA THR A 3 -9.71 -5.73 12.62
C THR A 3 -8.45 -6.09 11.85
N HIS A 4 -8.62 -6.79 10.73
CA HIS A 4 -7.50 -7.25 9.91
C HIS A 4 -6.99 -6.08 9.08
N ILE A 5 -5.96 -5.40 9.60
CA ILE A 5 -5.29 -4.30 8.89
C ILE A 5 -4.56 -4.93 7.71
N PRO A 6 -4.73 -4.43 6.47
CA PRO A 6 -4.02 -4.97 5.32
C PRO A 6 -2.52 -4.87 5.58
N GLN A 7 -1.83 -6.01 5.53
CA GLN A 7 -0.39 -6.01 5.71
C GLN A 7 0.27 -5.15 4.63
N ASN A 8 1.37 -4.47 4.97
CA ASN A 8 2.11 -3.66 4.00
C ASN A 8 2.49 -4.42 2.72
N LYS A 9 2.67 -5.76 2.79
CA LYS A 9 2.91 -6.61 1.62
C LYS A 9 1.76 -6.57 0.60
N VAL A 10 0.53 -6.57 1.11
CA VAL A 10 -0.70 -6.58 0.31
C VAL A 10 -0.85 -5.26 -0.44
N ILE A 11 -0.71 -4.14 0.26
CA ILE A 11 -0.77 -2.80 -0.33
C ILE A 11 0.32 -2.63 -1.39
N LYS A 12 1.55 -3.07 -1.10
CA LYS A 12 2.65 -3.04 -2.06
C LYS A 12 2.33 -3.86 -3.32
N SER A 13 1.76 -5.05 -3.16
CA SER A 13 1.34 -5.89 -4.29
C SER A 13 0.24 -5.22 -5.11
N ALA A 14 -0.78 -4.64 -4.46
CA ALA A 14 -1.87 -3.95 -5.14
C ALA A 14 -1.36 -2.75 -5.96
N LEU A 15 -0.46 -1.94 -5.36
CA LEU A 15 0.19 -0.82 -6.05
C LEU A 15 1.03 -1.27 -7.26
N LEU A 16 1.78 -2.36 -7.12
CA LEU A 16 2.57 -2.94 -8.22
C LEU A 16 1.67 -3.47 -9.35
N ASN A 17 0.58 -4.17 -9.01
CA ASN A 17 -0.40 -4.65 -9.99
C ASN A 17 -1.11 -3.49 -10.72
N ALA A 18 -1.36 -2.38 -10.02
CA ALA A 18 -1.89 -1.16 -10.60
C ALA A 18 -0.86 -0.37 -11.45
N GLY A 19 0.37 -0.86 -11.59
CA GLY A 19 1.41 -0.23 -12.40
C GLY A 19 2.17 0.90 -11.70
N TYR A 20 1.99 1.08 -10.39
CA TYR A 20 2.67 2.11 -9.62
C TYR A 20 3.97 1.61 -9.01
N ARG A 21 4.96 2.50 -8.94
CA ARG A 21 6.24 2.23 -8.29
C ARG A 21 6.04 2.26 -6.78
N VAL A 22 6.62 1.28 -6.09
CA VAL A 22 6.68 1.17 -4.64
C VAL A 22 8.12 1.14 -4.19
N SER A 23 8.42 1.84 -3.11
CA SER A 23 9.74 1.84 -2.47
C SER A 23 9.57 1.81 -0.96
N THR A 24 10.46 1.11 -0.27
CA THR A 24 10.48 1.06 1.20
C THR A 24 11.47 2.06 1.74
N SER A 25 11.12 2.78 2.80
CA SER A 25 12.06 3.69 3.47
C SER A 25 12.85 2.93 4.53
N HIS A 26 14.18 3.11 4.57
CA HIS A 26 15.00 2.58 5.68
C HIS A 26 14.67 3.22 7.03
N ALA A 27 14.04 4.39 7.04
CA ALA A 27 13.65 5.09 8.26
C ALA A 27 12.51 4.41 9.03
N ARG A 28 11.69 3.57 8.35
CA ARG A 28 10.61 2.80 8.98
C ARG A 28 10.19 1.67 8.05
N GLN A 29 10.24 0.43 8.55
CA GLN A 29 9.91 -0.78 7.78
C GLN A 29 8.49 -0.76 7.19
N ASP A 30 7.58 -0.05 7.87
CA ASP A 30 6.18 0.10 7.49
C ASP A 30 5.89 1.30 6.59
N SER A 31 6.90 2.10 6.25
CA SER A 31 6.73 3.22 5.32
C SER A 31 6.76 2.73 3.88
N ILE A 32 5.65 2.93 3.17
CA ILE A 32 5.52 2.71 1.74
C ILE A 32 5.61 4.07 1.03
N LYS A 33 6.61 4.24 0.18
CA LYS A 33 6.67 5.36 -0.76
C LYS A 33 6.12 4.88 -2.10
N THR A 34 5.13 5.58 -2.65
CA THR A 34 4.57 5.26 -3.95
C THR A 34 4.31 6.51 -4.77
N ASN A 35 4.37 6.38 -6.10
CA ASN A 35 3.94 7.43 -7.04
C ASN A 35 2.43 7.37 -7.32
N ALA A 36 1.68 6.51 -6.62
CA ALA A 36 0.23 6.45 -6.76
C ALA A 36 -0.42 7.70 -6.16
N PRO A 37 -1.41 8.29 -6.84
CA PRO A 37 -2.18 9.38 -6.29
C PRO A 37 -3.05 8.90 -5.11
N HIS A 38 -3.44 9.85 -4.24
CA HIS A 38 -4.10 9.55 -2.97
C HIS A 38 -5.42 8.78 -3.12
N HIS A 39 -6.15 8.99 -4.22
CA HIS A 39 -7.39 8.26 -4.50
C HIS A 39 -7.17 6.76 -4.75
N VAL A 40 -6.10 6.38 -5.47
CA VAL A 40 -5.76 4.97 -5.72
C VAL A 40 -5.46 4.24 -4.42
N ILE A 41 -4.74 4.89 -3.50
CA ILE A 41 -4.44 4.33 -2.18
C ILE A 41 -5.76 4.07 -1.43
N TRP A 42 -6.72 4.97 -1.55
CA TRP A 42 -8.03 4.81 -0.92
C TRP A 42 -8.87 3.71 -1.55
N ASP A 43 -8.82 3.56 -2.87
CA ASP A 43 -9.48 2.45 -3.57
C ASP A 43 -8.89 1.10 -3.15
N ILE A 44 -7.57 0.99 -3.01
CA ILE A 44 -6.89 -0.23 -2.54
C ILE A 44 -7.31 -0.56 -1.10
N MET A 45 -7.39 0.44 -0.22
CA MET A 45 -7.81 0.24 1.17
C MET A 45 -9.28 -0.18 1.28
N ARG A 46 -10.15 0.29 0.39
CA ARG A 46 -11.57 -0.08 0.33
C ARG A 46 -11.83 -1.46 -0.28
N ALA A 47 -10.89 -1.95 -1.09
CA ALA A 47 -10.95 -3.28 -1.69
C ALA A 47 -10.53 -4.40 -0.71
N PHE A 48 -10.04 -4.04 0.48
CA PHE A 48 -9.64 -4.92 1.57
C PHE A 48 -10.66 -4.89 2.72
#